data_AF-A0AAV4A070-F1
#
_entry.id   AF-A0AAV4A070-F1
#
_cell.length_a   1.000
_cell.length_b   1.000
_cell.length_c   1.000
_cell.angle_alpha   90.00
_cell.angle_beta   90.00
_cell.angle_gamma   90.00
#
_symmetry.space_group_name_H-M   'P 1'
#
loop_
_entity.id
_entity.type
_entity.pdbx_description
1 polymer ?
#
loop_
_entity_poly.entity_id
_entity_poly.type
_entity_poly.pdbx_seq_one_letter_code
_entity_poly.pdbx_strand_id
1 'polypeptide(L)'
;MKNFKGFFRIAAVIQPDDPELERRSKKRTQEDGKVVPESAVLEMKSNFSLPEDRDNLFDRIDFVELPKDVVLQLVRQYNQEGKSKPRQDGGAGRFDNKKSG
;
A
#
# COMPACT_ATOMS: atom_id res chain seq x y z
N MET A 1 -2.75 19.20 -16.05
CA MET A 1 -3.47 19.63 -14.82
C MET A 1 -3.50 21.16 -14.75
N LYS A 2 -4.65 21.80 -15.03
CA LYS A 2 -4.80 23.28 -14.94
C LYS A 2 -5.01 23.77 -13.50
N ASN A 3 -5.46 22.89 -12.59
CA ASN A 3 -6.02 23.29 -11.30
C ASN A 3 -4.98 23.62 -10.21
N PHE A 4 -3.69 23.37 -10.44
CA PHE A 4 -2.61 23.61 -9.46
C PHE A 4 -1.50 24.52 -10.00
N LYS A 5 -1.76 25.24 -11.09
CA LYS A 5 -0.80 26.17 -11.67
C LYS A 5 -0.48 27.28 -10.66
N GLY A 6 0.80 27.44 -10.31
CA GLY A 6 1.27 28.43 -9.35
C GLY A 6 1.49 27.91 -7.92
N PHE A 7 1.18 26.64 -7.65
CA PHE A 7 1.49 25.98 -6.39
C PHE A 7 2.68 25.02 -6.50
N PHE A 8 3.35 24.77 -5.38
CA PHE A 8 4.37 23.73 -5.25
C PHE A 8 3.72 22.42 -4.82
N ARG A 9 4.00 21.33 -5.54
CA ARG A 9 3.38 20.01 -5.35
C ARG A 9 4.42 19.08 -4.77
N ILE A 10 4.17 18.61 -3.56
CA ILE A 10 5.07 17.73 -2.84
C ILE A 10 4.37 16.38 -2.61
N ALA A 11 5.03 15.28 -2.96
CA ALA A 11 4.63 13.95 -2.53
C ALA A 11 5.37 13.62 -1.23
N ALA A 12 4.65 13.50 -0.11
CA ALA A 12 5.22 13.05 1.15
C ALA A 12 5.04 11.53 1.30
N VAL A 13 6.15 10.80 1.30
CA VAL A 13 6.20 9.36 1.52
C VAL A 13 6.33 9.09 3.01
N ILE A 14 5.31 8.42 3.55
CA ILE A 14 5.19 8.03 4.95
C ILE A 14 5.28 6.51 5.02
N GLN A 15 6.51 6.01 5.06
CA GLN A 15 6.79 4.58 5.20
C GLN A 15 7.55 4.35 6.52
N PRO A 16 6.90 3.83 7.56
CA PRO A 16 7.57 3.37 8.78
C PRO A 16 8.32 2.06 8.53
N ASP A 17 9.12 1.65 9.51
CA ASP A 17 9.64 0.28 9.58
C ASP A 17 8.56 -0.72 10.00
N ASP A 18 8.85 -2.03 9.87
CA ASP A 18 7.90 -3.09 10.18
C ASP A 18 7.44 -3.08 11.66
N PRO A 19 8.32 -2.92 12.67
CA PRO A 19 7.89 -2.85 14.07
C PRO A 19 6.93 -1.68 14.34
N GLU A 20 7.21 -0.49 13.80
CA GLU A 20 6.34 0.67 13.97
C GLU A 20 5.02 0.50 13.21
N LEU A 21 5.05 -0.09 12.02
CA LEU A 21 3.83 -0.43 11.26
C LEU A 21 2.95 -1.41 12.03
N GLU A 22 3.54 -2.44 12.65
CA GLU A 22 2.83 -3.40 13.48
C GLU A 22 2.21 -2.73 14.71
N ARG A 23 2.97 -1.88 15.40
CA ARG A 23 2.49 -1.12 16.56
C ARG A 23 1.30 -0.22 16.19
N ARG A 24 1.39 0.53 15.09
CA ARG A 24 0.29 1.38 14.57
C ARG A 24 -0.93 0.56 14.16
N SER A 25 -0.70 -0.59 13.52
CA SER A 25 -1.78 -1.48 13.07
C SER A 25 -2.52 -2.10 14.25
N LYS A 26 -1.82 -2.55 15.30
CA LYS A 26 -2.43 -3.07 16.54
C LYS A 26 -3.32 -2.03 17.20
N LYS A 27 -2.83 -0.78 17.32
CA LYS A 27 -3.63 0.32 17.88
C LYS A 27 -4.91 0.55 17.05
N ARG A 28 -4.79 0.64 15.72
CA ARG A 28 -5.95 0.84 14.83
C ARG A 28 -6.96 -0.31 14.93
N THR A 29 -6.51 -1.56 14.99
CA THR A 29 -7.41 -2.71 15.13
C THR A 29 -8.12 -2.71 16.49
N GLN A 30 -7.46 -2.27 17.57
CA GLN A 30 -8.11 -2.11 18.87
C GLN A 30 -9.17 -1.00 18.87
N GLU A 31 -8.93 0.11 18.18
CA GLU A 31 -9.84 1.26 18.12
C GLU A 31 -11.00 1.04 17.14
N ASP A 32 -10.73 0.52 15.94
CA ASP A 32 -11.71 0.42 14.84
C ASP A 32 -12.35 -0.98 14.71
N GLY A 33 -11.78 -2.00 15.36
CA GLY A 33 -12.26 -3.40 15.30
C GLY A 33 -12.11 -4.09 13.94
N LYS A 34 -11.40 -3.49 12.97
CA LYS A 34 -11.23 -4.03 11.62
C LYS A 34 -9.92 -4.80 11.48
N VAL A 35 -10.02 -6.01 10.92
CA VAL A 35 -8.88 -6.88 10.58
C VAL A 35 -8.78 -6.98 9.07
N VAL A 36 -7.57 -6.76 8.53
CA VAL A 36 -7.29 -6.91 7.09
C VAL A 36 -6.83 -8.35 6.83
N PRO A 37 -7.46 -9.09 5.90
CA PRO A 37 -7.04 -10.45 5.55
C PRO A 37 -5.61 -10.51 5.00
N GLU A 38 -4.91 -11.62 5.25
CA GLU A 38 -3.53 -11.82 4.76
C GLU A 38 -3.44 -11.75 3.23
N SER A 39 -4.43 -12.30 2.51
CA SER A 39 -4.49 -12.23 1.04
C SER A 39 -4.52 -10.80 0.51
N ALA A 40 -5.29 -9.91 1.16
CA ALA A 40 -5.34 -8.50 0.81
C ALA A 40 -4.01 -7.78 1.09
N VAL A 41 -3.31 -8.16 2.18
CA VAL A 41 -1.97 -7.63 2.47
C VAL A 41 -0.96 -8.07 1.41
N LEU A 42 -1.00 -9.34 0.98
CA LEU A 42 -0.11 -9.87 -0.05
C LEU A 42 -0.36 -9.22 -1.41
N GLU A 43 -1.62 -9.04 -1.79
CA GLU A 43 -2.00 -8.32 -3.02
C GLU A 43 -1.50 -6.87 -2.97
N MET A 44 -1.75 -6.16 -1.87
CA MET A 44 -1.22 -4.81 -1.65
C MET A 44 0.29 -4.77 -1.80
N LYS A 45 1.03 -5.66 -1.10
CA LYS A 45 2.49 -5.77 -1.16
C LYS A 45 3.00 -6.00 -2.58
N SER A 46 2.30 -6.82 -3.38
CA SER A 46 2.70 -7.15 -4.76
C SER A 46 2.56 -5.99 -5.75
N ASN A 47 1.66 -5.05 -5.43
CA ASN A 47 1.32 -3.88 -6.25
C ASN A 47 1.86 -2.58 -5.65
N PHE A 48 2.63 -2.64 -4.56
CA PHE A 48 3.05 -1.45 -3.83
C PHE A 48 4.18 -0.74 -4.57
N SER A 49 3.98 0.55 -4.83
CA SER A 49 4.91 1.39 -5.58
C SER A 49 5.11 2.75 -4.90
N LEU A 50 6.29 3.32 -5.13
CA LEU A 50 6.63 4.66 -4.66
C LEU A 50 6.30 5.68 -5.76
N PRO A 51 6.00 6.94 -5.39
CA PRO A 51 5.94 8.00 -6.38
C PRO A 51 7.28 8.11 -7.11
N GLU A 52 7.22 8.30 -8.41
CA GLU A 52 8.38 8.54 -9.26
C GLU A 52 8.43 10.01 -9.67
N ASP A 53 9.63 10.55 -9.89
CA ASP A 53 9.83 11.92 -10.41
C ASP A 53 9.42 12.05 -11.91
N ARG A 54 8.62 11.12 -12.42
CA ARG A 54 8.17 11.13 -13.82
C ARG A 54 6.97 12.05 -14.02
N ASP A 55 6.82 12.48 -15.27
CA ASP A 55 5.64 13.22 -15.77
C ASP A 55 5.39 14.60 -15.14
N ASN A 56 6.39 15.18 -14.45
CA ASN A 56 6.30 16.50 -13.80
C ASN A 56 5.06 16.62 -12.88
N LEU A 57 4.63 15.49 -12.29
CA LEU A 57 3.45 15.43 -11.43
C LEU A 57 3.69 16.15 -10.10
N PHE A 58 4.87 15.93 -9.52
CA PHE A 58 5.34 16.55 -8.29
C PHE A 58 6.59 17.38 -8.57
N ASP A 59 6.74 18.46 -7.83
CA ASP A 59 7.92 19.32 -7.85
C ASP A 59 9.01 18.80 -6.88
N ARG A 60 8.62 18.01 -5.87
CA ARG A 60 9.52 17.29 -4.96
C ARG A 60 8.86 16.06 -4.35
N ILE A 61 9.67 15.04 -4.04
CA ILE A 61 9.25 13.86 -3.27
C ILE A 61 10.04 13.84 -1.96
N ASP A 62 9.33 13.88 -0.83
CA ASP A 62 9.89 13.90 0.51
C ASP A 62 9.70 12.55 1.18
N PHE A 63 10.78 11.99 1.73
CA PHE A 63 10.74 10.75 2.52
C PHE A 63 10.80 11.13 4.00
N VAL A 64 9.67 11.04 4.69
CA VAL A 64 9.45 11.73 5.97
C VAL A 64 9.91 10.90 7.17
N GLU A 65 9.65 9.59 7.16
CA GLU A 65 9.95 8.73 8.32
C GLU A 65 11.28 7.99 8.18
N LEU A 66 11.58 7.47 6.99
CA LEU A 66 12.80 6.72 6.70
C LEU A 66 13.51 7.28 5.48
N PRO A 67 14.84 7.18 5.38
CA PRO A 67 15.60 7.55 4.20
C PRO A 67 15.12 6.84 2.92
N LYS A 68 15.21 7.53 1.77
CA LYS A 68 14.75 7.03 0.47
C LYS A 68 15.30 5.66 0.09
N ASP A 69 16.58 5.42 0.32
CA ASP A 69 17.27 4.17 0.02
C ASP A 69 16.73 3.00 0.88
N VAL A 70 16.49 3.24 2.17
CA VAL A 70 15.88 2.27 3.08
C VAL A 70 14.46 1.93 2.62
N VAL A 71 13.64 2.95 2.32
CA VAL A 71 12.27 2.76 1.83
C VAL A 71 12.25 1.99 0.50
N LEU A 72 13.17 2.29 -0.42
CA LEU A 72 13.29 1.56 -1.68
C LEU A 72 13.60 0.09 -1.47
N GLN A 73 14.45 -0.24 -0.49
CA GLN A 73 14.78 -1.64 -0.16
C GLN A 73 13.57 -2.36 0.46
N LEU A 74 12.88 -1.73 1.42
CA LEU A 74 11.67 -2.29 2.03
C LEU A 74 10.59 -2.58 0.99
N VAL A 75 10.31 -1.61 0.10
CA VAL A 75 9.31 -1.79 -0.97
C VAL A 75 9.70 -2.92 -1.92
N ARG A 76 10.99 -3.10 -2.22
CA ARG A 76 11.45 -4.24 -3.02
C ARG A 76 11.21 -5.57 -2.31
N GLN A 77 11.49 -5.64 -1.00
CA GLN A 77 11.22 -6.81 -0.20
C GLN A 77 9.73 -7.15 -0.17
N TYR A 78 8.86 -6.17 0.12
CA TYR A 78 7.41 -6.37 0.10
C TYR A 78 6.90 -6.88 -1.25
N ASN A 79 7.39 -6.29 -2.35
CA ASN A 79 7.03 -6.73 -3.69
C ASN A 79 7.46 -8.18 -3.96
N GLN A 80 8.61 -8.62 -3.46
CA GLN A 80 9.06 -10.02 -3.56
C GLN A 80 8.16 -10.94 -2.73
N GLU A 81 7.86 -10.57 -1.48
CA GLU A 81 6.96 -11.32 -0.61
C GLU A 81 5.58 -11.51 -1.26
N GLY A 82 4.99 -10.44 -1.79
CA GLY A 82 3.67 -10.49 -2.44
C GLY A 82 3.64 -11.32 -3.73
N LYS A 83 4.76 -11.42 -4.45
CA LYS A 83 4.88 -12.24 -5.68
C LYS A 83 5.25 -13.70 -5.41
N SER A 84 5.87 -13.98 -4.28
CA SER A 84 6.39 -15.32 -3.95
C SER A 84 5.31 -16.33 -3.55
N LYS A 85 4.14 -15.86 -3.09
CA LYS A 85 3.01 -16.76 -2.81
C LYS A 85 2.17 -16.94 -4.08
N PRO A 86 1.79 -18.19 -4.44
CA PRO A 86 0.85 -18.40 -5.53
C PRO A 86 -0.39 -17.57 -5.27
N ARG A 87 -0.85 -16.82 -6.29
CA ARG A 87 -2.17 -16.23 -6.26
C ARG A 87 -3.12 -17.37 -5.88
N GLN A 88 -3.78 -17.25 -4.73
CA GLN A 88 -4.99 -18.03 -4.54
C GLN A 88 -5.93 -17.45 -5.58
N ASP A 89 -6.00 -18.10 -6.74
CA ASP A 89 -7.07 -17.90 -7.70
C ASP A 89 -8.36 -18.25 -6.96
N GLY A 90 -8.88 -17.26 -6.23
CA GLY A 90 -10.21 -17.26 -5.66
C GLY A 90 -11.15 -17.24 -6.84
N GLY A 91 -11.50 -18.44 -7.29
CA GLY A 91 -12.30 -18.70 -8.46
C GLY A 91 -13.60 -17.91 -8.47
N ALA A 92 -14.18 -17.84 -9.67
CA ALA A 92 -15.50 -17.31 -9.95
C ALA A 92 -16.57 -17.83 -8.96
N GLY A 93 -16.71 -17.19 -7.81
CA GLY A 93 -17.83 -17.34 -6.91
C GLY A 93 -18.96 -16.45 -7.41
N ARG A 94 -19.63 -16.89 -8.47
CA ARG A 94 -20.96 -16.39 -8.84
C ARG A 94 -21.82 -16.47 -7.58
N PHE A 95 -22.29 -15.31 -7.09
CA PHE A 95 -23.40 -15.26 -6.14
C PHE A 95 -24.65 -15.76 -6.89
N ASP A 96 -24.82 -17.08 -6.97
CA ASP A 96 -26.06 -17.72 -7.40
C ASP A 96 -27.05 -17.63 -6.24
N ASN A 97 -27.80 -16.52 -6.18
CA ASN A 97 -28.94 -16.39 -5.30
C ASN A 97 -30.10 -17.24 -5.86
N LYS A 98 -30.13 -18.53 -5.53
CA LYS A 98 -31.25 -19.42 -5.85
C LYS A 98 -31.88 -19.99 -4.57
N LYS A 99 -32.95 -19.29 -4.15
CA LYS A 99 -34.12 -19.72 -3.35
C LYS A 99 -33.90 -20.37 -1.97
N SER A 100 -34.52 -19.76 -0.95
CA SER A 100 -35.56 -20.41 -0.12
C SER A 100 -36.30 -19.37 0.73
N GLY A 101 -37.64 -19.42 0.70
CA GLY A 101 -38.56 -18.48 1.34
C GLY A 101 -39.74 -18.20 0.43
#